data_AF-A0A848I5Z9-F1
#
_entry.id   AF-A0A848I5Z9-F1
#
_cell.length_a   1.000
_cell.length_b   1.000
_cell.length_c   1.000
_cell.angle_alpha   90.00
_cell.angle_beta   90.00
_cell.angle_gamma   90.00
#
_symmetry.space_group_name_H-M   'P 1'
#
loop_
_entity.id
_entity.type
_entity.pdbx_description
1 polymer ?
#
loop_
_entity_poly.entity_id
_entity_poly.type
_entity_poly.pdbx_seq_one_letter_code
_entity_poly.pdbx_strand_id
1 'polypeptide(L)' 'MRLPRSRKFYLALAVAALGVVLLANAHLVYVASTSQPRCVDHAKSDGTVKAAGVFGAAKSSC' A
#
# COMPACT_ATOMS: atom_id res chain seq x y z
N MET A 1 13.15 -33.83 -15.80
CA MET A 1 12.54 -32.76 -16.62
C MET A 1 13.58 -32.21 -17.58
N ARG A 2 13.40 -32.32 -18.90
CA ARG A 2 14.29 -31.67 -19.87
C ARG A 2 13.75 -30.27 -20.14
N LEU A 3 14.43 -29.23 -19.65
CA LEU A 3 14.02 -27.86 -19.98
C LEU A 3 14.34 -27.58 -21.47
N PRO A 4 13.41 -26.96 -22.20
CA PRO A 4 13.65 -26.60 -23.58
C PRO A 4 14.77 -25.55 -23.66
N ARG A 5 15.82 -25.86 -24.43
CA ARG A 5 16.98 -24.96 -24.63
C ARG A 5 16.69 -23.83 -25.63
N SER A 6 15.42 -23.44 -25.78
CA SER A 6 15.01 -22.44 -26.77
C SER A 6 15.01 -21.05 -26.14
N ARG A 7 15.68 -20.10 -26.79
CA ARG A 7 15.70 -18.69 -26.32
C ARG A 7 14.29 -18.12 -26.18
N LYS A 8 13.37 -18.52 -27.08
CA LYS A 8 11.96 -18.12 -27.06
C LYS A 8 11.25 -18.55 -25.77
N PHE A 9 11.54 -19.75 -25.26
CA PHE A 9 10.96 -20.23 -24.02
C PHE A 9 11.37 -19.36 -22.83
N TYR A 10 12.67 -19.06 -22.70
CA TYR A 10 13.16 -18.21 -21.62
C TYR A 10 12.65 -16.76 -21.73
N LEU A 11 12.51 -16.22 -22.94
CA LEU A 11 11.88 -14.91 -23.14
C LEU A 11 10.41 -14.92 -22.72
N ALA A 12 9.65 -15.93 -23.10
CA ALA A 12 8.25 -16.07 -22.68
C ALA A 12 8.14 -16.18 -21.15
N LEU A 13 9.01 -16.98 -20.53
CA LEU A 13 9.06 -17.13 -19.08
C LEU A 13 9.41 -15.81 -18.38
N ALA A 14 10.39 -15.06 -18.90
CA ALA A 14 10.78 -13.76 -18.36
C ALA A 14 9.65 -12.73 -18.47
N VAL A 15 8.96 -12.68 -19.62
CA VAL A 15 7.79 -11.79 -19.82
C VAL A 15 6.66 -12.18 -18.87
N ALA A 16 6.38 -13.48 -18.70
CA ALA A 16 5.37 -13.96 -17.77
C ALA A 16 5.71 -13.58 -16.32
N ALA A 17 6.95 -13.82 -15.89
CA ALA A 17 7.42 -13.45 -14.55
C ALA A 17 7.32 -11.94 -14.30
N LEU A 18 7.77 -11.12 -15.27
CA LEU A 18 7.65 -9.67 -15.21
C LEU A 18 6.19 -9.23 -15.11
N GLY A 19 5.30 -9.83 -15.92
CA GLY A 19 3.86 -9.56 -15.88
C GLY A 19 3.25 -9.82 -14.50
N VAL A 20 3.61 -10.93 -13.85
CA VAL A 20 3.15 -11.26 -12.49
C VAL A 20 3.61 -10.20 -11.48
N VAL A 21 4.88 -9.79 -11.52
CA VAL A 21 5.42 -8.78 -10.59
C VAL A 21 4.73 -7.43 -10.80
N LEU A 22 4.54 -7.01 -12.06
CA LEU A 22 3.85 -5.77 -12.38
C LEU A 22 2.40 -5.80 -11.91
N LEU A 23 1.68 -6.90 -12.13
CA LEU A 23 0.30 -7.07 -11.69
C LEU A 23 0.18 -7.02 -10.15
N ALA A 24 1.09 -7.67 -9.43
CA ALA A 24 1.12 -7.65 -7.98
C ALA A 24 1.34 -6.22 -7.45
N ASN A 25 2.28 -5.48 -8.02
CA ASN A 25 2.54 -4.09 -7.61
C ASN A 25 1.36 -3.17 -7.96
N ALA A 26 0.76 -3.32 -9.15
CA ALA A 26 -0.43 -2.58 -9.54
C ALA A 26 -1.60 -2.86 -8.59
N HIS A 27 -1.78 -4.12 -8.16
CA HIS A 27 -2.78 -4.50 -7.17
C HIS A 27 -2.53 -3.83 -5.82
N LEU A 28 -1.28 -3.75 -5.35
CA LEU A 28 -0.95 -3.06 -4.10
C LEU A 28 -1.31 -1.57 -4.16
N VAL A 29 -0.99 -0.89 -5.27
CA VAL A 29 -1.35 0.52 -5.48
C VAL A 29 -2.87 0.68 -5.53
N TYR A 30 -3.57 -0.21 -6.23
CA TYR A 30 -5.03 -0.21 -6.30
C TYR A 30 -5.65 -0.34 -4.91
N VAL A 31 -5.21 -1.34 -4.12
CA VAL A 31 -5.69 -1.53 -2.75
C VAL A 31 -5.40 -0.29 -1.91
N ALA A 32 -4.19 0.25 -1.93
CA ALA A 32 -3.84 1.44 -1.15
C ALA A 32 -4.74 2.65 -1.47
N SER A 33 -5.09 2.86 -2.73
CA SER A 33 -5.94 3.97 -3.16
C SER A 33 -7.44 3.76 -2.92
N THR A 34 -7.92 2.53 -3.03
CA THR A 34 -9.35 2.20 -2.90
C THR A 34 -9.76 1.91 -1.48
N SER A 35 -8.82 1.49 -0.62
CA SER A 35 -9.11 1.08 0.74
C SER A 35 -9.40 2.25 1.68
N GLN A 36 -9.73 3.46 1.17
CA GLN A 36 -10.01 4.68 1.94
C GLN A 36 -10.69 4.31 3.26
N PRO A 37 -9.92 4.18 4.36
CA PRO A 37 -10.49 3.76 5.61
C PRO A 37 -11.35 4.94 6.01
N ARG A 38 -12.67 4.72 6.14
CA ARG A 38 -13.62 5.77 6.48
C ARG A 38 -12.99 6.60 7.58
N CYS A 39 -12.70 7.87 7.27
CA CYS A 39 -12.06 8.82 8.17
C CYS A 39 -12.95 8.89 9.41
N VAL A 40 -12.63 8.09 10.42
CA VAL A 40 -13.43 8.01 11.64
C VAL A 40 -13.08 9.24 12.44
N ASP A 41 -14.09 9.97 12.92
CA ASP A 41 -13.93 11.17 13.75
C ASP A 41 -13.12 10.83 15.00
N HIS A 42 -11.82 10.95 14.85
CA HIS A 42 -10.86 10.81 15.92
C HIS A 42 -10.86 12.13 16.69
N ALA A 43 -11.94 12.37 17.42
CA ALA A 43 -12.08 13.46 18.37
C ALA A 43 -11.00 13.33 19.46
N LYS A 44 -9.87 14.00 19.26
CA LYS A 44 -9.15 14.59 20.37
C LYS A 44 -9.46 16.07 20.27
N SER A 45 -10.11 16.60 21.30
CA SER A 45 -10.30 18.03 21.48
C SER A 45 -8.98 18.73 21.18
N ASP A 46 -9.09 19.70 20.30
CA ASP A 46 -8.17 20.70 19.82
C ASP A 46 -7.40 21.45 20.93
N GLY A 47 -6.75 20.75 21.86
CA GLY A 47 -5.94 21.37 22.91
C GLY A 47 -6.66 22.45 23.73
N THR A 48 -8.00 22.50 23.70
CA THR A 48 -8.80 23.62 24.22
C THR A 48 -8.93 23.59 25.74
N VAL A 49 -8.52 22.50 26.40
CA VAL A 49 -8.33 22.48 27.87
C VAL A 49 -6.83 22.51 28.19
N LYS A 50 -6.30 23.73 28.27
CA LYS A 50 -4.91 24.06 28.63
C LYS A 50 -4.67 23.89 30.13
N ALA A 51 -4.20 22.71 30.56
CA ALA A 51 -3.49 22.58 31.84
C ALA A 51 -1.98 22.65 31.58
N ALA A 52 -1.27 23.51 32.31
CA ALA A 52 0.17 23.70 32.13
C ALA A 52 0.94 22.39 32.40
N GLY A 53 1.71 21.93 31.41
CA GLY A 53 2.53 20.71 31.52
C GLY A 53 1.98 19.46 30.81
N VAL A 54 0.83 19.56 30.11
CA VAL A 54 0.23 18.40 29.41
C VAL A 54 0.40 18.53 27.89
N PHE A 55 1.19 17.64 27.30
CA PHE A 55 1.40 17.59 25.84
C PHE A 55 0.18 16.96 25.14
N GLY A 56 -0.37 17.65 24.15
CA GLY A 56 -1.46 17.14 23.31
C GLY A 56 -1.00 16.90 21.87
N ALA A 57 -1.25 15.72 21.31
CA ALA A 57 -1.10 15.43 19.89
C ALA A 57 -2.40 14.84 19.33
N ALA A 58 -2.94 15.42 18.24
CA ALA A 58 -4.14 14.96 17.57
C ALA A 58 -4.16 15.39 16.10
N LYS A 59 -4.63 14.61 15.11
CA LYS A 59 -4.77 13.15 14.92
C LYS A 59 -4.99 12.98 13.39
N SER A 60 -4.42 11.97 12.72
CA SER A 60 -4.63 11.79 11.26
C SER A 60 -6.12 11.49 10.99
N SER A 61 -6.75 12.29 10.13
CA SER A 61 -8.14 12.10 9.71
C SER A 61 -8.31 10.85 8.84
N CYS A 62 -7.23 10.27 8.34
CA CYS A 62 -6.79 10.27 6.93
C CYS A 62 -5.71 11.34 6.72
#